data_AF-A0A251XCB2-F1
#
_entry.id   AF-A0A251XCB2-F1
#
_cell.length_a   1.000
_cell.length_b   1.000
_cell.length_c   1.000
_cell.angle_alpha   90.00
_cell.angle_beta   90.00
_cell.angle_gamma   90.00
#
_symmetry.space_group_name_H-M   'P 1'
#
loop_
_entity.id
_entity.type
_entity.pdbx_description
1 polymer ?
#
loop_
_entity_poly.entity_id
_entity_poly.type
_entity_poly.pdbx_seq_one_letter_code
_entity_poly.pdbx_strand_id
1 'polypeptide(L)'
;MVDHFSSSPAIELKGSLFTLMVLRVLSTDLEQITAQLAHKVAQAPQLLGQAPLVLDLLAIADQSLDLVALLHVIRQQRLIPVAVRNASPAQQQMAIDLNLGILPNPSRPERGRVAETTSAPPTIPQEELIAPDLAPASIGATKIITQPVRSGQQIVALQGDLIILASVSPGAEILAHRHIHVYGRLRGRALAGVNGDKEARIFCQHLDAELVAIAGHYQINEELPEPLRGKAVQIALDQQRLVIQPLETALR
;
A
#
# COMPACT_ATOMS: atom_id res chain seq x y z
N MET A 1 15.23 50.43 -21.89
CA MET A 1 16.01 49.26 -21.44
C MET A 1 14.98 48.26 -20.99
N VAL A 2 14.74 47.21 -21.78
CA VAL A 2 13.59 46.31 -21.64
C VAL A 2 14.13 44.96 -21.14
N ASP A 3 13.80 44.59 -19.91
CA ASP A 3 14.26 43.35 -19.30
C ASP A 3 13.63 42.14 -20.00
N HIS A 4 14.47 41.31 -20.62
CA HIS A 4 14.10 40.01 -21.16
C HIS A 4 14.27 38.93 -20.08
N PHE A 5 13.19 38.65 -19.32
CA PHE A 5 13.11 37.39 -18.58
C PHE A 5 12.80 36.26 -19.56
N SER A 6 13.79 35.41 -19.85
CA SER A 6 13.58 34.11 -20.49
C SER A 6 12.64 33.27 -19.61
N SER A 7 11.40 33.06 -20.05
CA SER A 7 10.38 32.31 -19.30
C SER A 7 10.53 30.80 -19.48
N SER A 8 11.73 30.28 -19.19
CA SER A 8 11.91 28.82 -19.09
C SER A 8 11.47 28.36 -17.70
N PRO A 9 10.64 27.30 -17.58
CA PRO A 9 10.17 26.83 -16.28
C PRO A 9 11.36 26.34 -15.43
N ALA A 10 11.51 26.89 -14.21
CA ALA A 10 12.62 26.57 -13.30
C ALA A 10 12.37 25.31 -12.44
N ILE A 11 11.11 24.86 -12.35
CA ILE A 11 10.71 23.70 -11.56
C ILE A 11 9.59 22.93 -12.26
N GLU A 12 9.55 21.63 -12.03
CA GLU A 12 8.46 20.74 -12.44
C GLU A 12 8.22 19.74 -11.30
N LEU A 13 6.97 19.59 -10.86
CA LEU A 13 6.60 18.63 -9.82
C LEU A 13 5.96 17.41 -10.47
N LYS A 14 6.63 16.26 -10.39
CA LYS A 14 6.12 14.97 -10.89
C LYS A 14 6.05 13.97 -9.75
N GLY A 15 4.89 13.34 -9.59
CA GLY A 15 4.75 12.16 -8.75
C GLY A 15 5.46 10.97 -9.40
N SER A 16 6.15 10.16 -8.60
CA SER A 16 6.76 8.90 -9.04
C SER A 16 6.69 7.90 -7.89
N LEU A 17 6.58 6.62 -8.23
CA LEU A 17 6.57 5.55 -7.25
C LEU A 17 8.01 5.12 -6.96
N PHE A 18 8.40 5.17 -5.69
CA PHE A 18 9.69 4.71 -5.21
C PHE A 18 9.50 3.66 -4.13
N THR A 19 10.30 2.60 -4.19
CA THR A 19 10.37 1.61 -3.12
C THR A 19 11.32 2.11 -2.03
N LEU A 20 10.79 2.26 -0.81
CA LEU A 20 11.57 2.63 0.37
C LEU A 20 11.65 1.47 1.34
N MET A 21 12.76 1.37 2.08
CA MET A 21 12.88 0.40 3.15
C MET A 21 12.01 0.81 4.33
N VAL A 22 11.39 -0.17 5.01
CA VAL A 22 10.58 0.08 6.19
C VAL A 22 11.25 -0.55 7.40
N LEU A 23 11.62 0.27 8.39
CA LEU A 23 12.10 -0.17 9.68
C LEU A 23 10.93 -0.16 10.67
N ARG A 24 10.48 -1.35 11.07
CA ARG A 24 9.45 -1.51 12.11
C ARG A 24 10.10 -1.35 13.48
N VAL A 25 9.65 -0.36 14.24
CA VAL A 25 10.11 -0.11 15.61
C VAL A 25 9.18 -0.87 16.55
N LEU A 26 9.72 -1.85 17.26
CA LEU A 26 8.95 -2.79 18.09
C LEU A 26 9.13 -2.56 19.60
N SER A 27 10.08 -1.70 19.98
CA SER A 27 10.45 -1.39 21.37
C SER A 27 10.80 0.09 21.47
N THR A 28 10.69 0.68 22.65
CA THR A 28 11.15 2.04 22.97
C THR A 28 12.53 2.05 23.65
N ASP A 29 13.09 0.88 23.94
CA ASP A 29 14.43 0.70 24.50
C ASP A 29 15.52 1.00 23.46
N LEU A 30 16.19 2.15 23.61
CA LEU A 30 17.22 2.63 22.69
C LEU A 30 18.50 1.80 22.72
N GLU A 31 18.87 1.20 23.86
CA GLU A 31 20.06 0.35 23.94
C GLU A 31 19.85 -0.93 23.12
N GLN A 32 18.66 -1.53 23.30
CA GLN A 32 18.26 -2.71 22.53
C GLN A 32 18.20 -2.40 21.03
N ILE A 33 17.59 -1.27 20.64
CA ILE A 33 17.51 -0.85 19.24
C ILE A 33 18.90 -0.65 18.64
N THR A 34 19.80 0.01 19.37
CA THR A 34 21.16 0.30 18.90
C THR A 34 21.91 -0.99 18.58
N ALA A 35 21.90 -1.96 19.51
CA ALA A 35 22.58 -3.24 19.33
C ALA A 35 22.02 -4.02 18.14
N GLN A 36 20.68 -4.10 18.02
CA GLN A 36 20.04 -4.87 16.95
C GLN A 36 20.18 -4.20 15.58
N LEU A 37 20.12 -2.88 15.52
CA LEU A 37 20.26 -2.14 14.27
C LEU A 37 21.68 -2.30 13.71
N ALA A 38 22.70 -2.16 14.55
CA ALA A 38 24.09 -2.38 14.16
C ALA A 38 24.31 -3.80 13.63
N HIS A 39 23.73 -4.80 14.29
CA HIS A 39 23.81 -6.19 13.84
C HIS A 39 23.15 -6.40 12.47
N LYS A 40 21.94 -5.85 12.25
CA LYS A 40 21.25 -5.94 10.95
C LYS A 40 22.01 -5.23 9.82
N VAL A 41 22.58 -4.06 10.10
CA VAL A 41 23.39 -3.32 9.11
C VAL A 41 24.66 -4.08 8.74
N ALA A 42 25.31 -4.72 9.72
CA ALA A 42 26.49 -5.55 9.46
C ALA A 42 26.19 -6.80 8.61
N GLN A 43 24.97 -7.35 8.69
CA GLN A 43 24.56 -8.49 7.87
C GLN A 43 24.30 -8.12 6.40
N ALA A 44 23.91 -6.88 6.12
CA ALA A 44 23.54 -6.44 4.77
C ALA A 44 24.08 -5.03 4.43
N PRO A 45 25.41 -4.80 4.48
CA PRO A 45 26.00 -3.47 4.31
C PRO A 45 25.76 -2.88 2.93
N GLN A 46 25.68 -3.71 1.88
CA GLN A 46 25.40 -3.26 0.51
C GLN A 46 23.95 -2.80 0.30
N LEU A 47 23.00 -3.32 1.10
CA LEU A 47 21.59 -2.97 1.01
C LEU A 47 21.22 -1.80 1.94
N LEU A 48 21.91 -1.67 3.08
CA LEU A 48 21.54 -0.75 4.15
C LEU A 48 22.44 0.50 4.23
N GLY A 49 23.58 0.54 3.55
CA GLY A 49 24.41 1.73 3.49
C GLY A 49 23.70 2.88 2.78
N GLN A 50 23.44 4.00 3.48
CA GLN A 50 22.73 5.17 2.95
C GLN A 50 21.30 4.93 2.47
N ALA A 51 20.68 3.81 2.88
CA ALA A 51 19.33 3.49 2.46
C ALA A 51 18.31 4.50 3.04
N PRO A 52 17.42 5.07 2.19
CA PRO A 52 16.30 5.86 2.67
C PRO A 52 15.27 4.93 3.31
N LEU A 53 14.86 5.26 4.54
CA LEU A 53 13.95 4.41 5.30
C LEU A 53 12.75 5.17 5.89
N VAL A 54 11.65 4.45 5.95
CA VAL A 54 10.42 4.83 6.63
C VAL A 54 10.37 4.12 7.97
N LEU A 55 10.10 4.86 9.04
CA LEU A 55 9.84 4.29 10.37
C LEU A 55 8.38 3.89 10.49
N ASP A 56 8.13 2.63 10.84
CA ASP A 56 6.80 2.15 11.18
C ASP A 56 6.69 2.02 12.69
N LEU A 57 5.88 2.89 13.29
CA LEU A 57 5.73 3.01 14.75
C LEU A 57 4.51 2.26 15.30
N LEU A 58 3.83 1.43 14.49
CA LEU A 58 2.56 0.81 14.87
C LEU A 58 2.62 0.06 16.20
N ALA A 59 3.69 -0.70 16.45
CA ALA A 59 3.83 -1.53 17.64
C ALA A 59 4.05 -0.71 18.94
N ILE A 60 4.41 0.57 18.80
CA ILE A 60 4.72 1.47 19.91
C ILE A 60 3.91 2.77 19.81
N ALA A 61 2.79 2.77 19.08
CA ALA A 61 2.00 3.97 18.82
C ALA A 61 1.48 4.62 20.11
N ASP A 62 1.15 3.80 21.11
CA ASP A 62 0.64 4.24 22.42
C ASP A 62 1.74 4.42 23.48
N GLN A 63 3.02 4.30 23.09
CA GLN A 63 4.16 4.42 24.00
C GLN A 63 4.90 5.74 23.81
N SER A 64 5.49 6.25 24.89
CA SER A 64 6.42 7.37 24.82
C SER A 64 7.73 6.92 24.17
N LEU A 65 8.12 7.58 23.08
CA LEU A 65 9.35 7.30 22.35
C LEU A 65 10.17 8.60 22.29
N ASP A 66 11.45 8.51 22.65
CA ASP A 66 12.40 9.56 22.31
C ASP A 66 12.80 9.42 20.84
N LEU A 67 12.03 10.09 19.98
CA LEU A 67 12.24 10.04 18.54
C LEU A 67 13.57 10.72 18.14
N VAL A 68 14.03 11.72 18.89
CA VAL A 68 15.30 12.42 18.60
C VAL A 68 16.47 11.46 18.77
N ALA A 69 16.51 10.77 19.91
CA ALA A 69 17.56 9.80 20.21
C ALA A 69 17.49 8.59 19.26
N LEU A 70 16.29 8.11 18.91
CA LEU A 70 16.12 7.06 17.91
C LEU A 70 16.72 7.47 16.55
N LEU A 71 16.42 8.67 16.06
CA LEU A 71 16.98 9.16 14.79
C LEU A 71 18.50 9.30 14.85
N HIS A 72 19.05 9.68 16.00
CA HIS A 72 20.50 9.73 16.19
C HIS A 72 21.12 8.34 16.02
N VAL A 73 20.59 7.32 16.70
CA VAL A 73 21.04 5.91 16.58
C VAL A 73 20.99 5.43 15.13
N ILE A 74 19.89 5.72 14.43
CA ILE A 74 19.73 5.30 13.03
C ILE A 74 20.77 5.97 12.12
N ARG A 75 20.97 7.28 12.26
CA ARG A 75 21.92 8.04 11.44
C ARG A 75 23.38 7.64 11.71
N GLN A 76 23.72 7.23 12.93
CA GLN A 76 25.05 6.66 13.24
C GLN A 76 25.34 5.41 12.40
N GLN A 77 24.32 4.62 12.08
CA GLN A 77 24.44 3.46 11.18
C GLN A 77 24.39 3.83 9.69
N ARG A 78 24.50 5.13 9.36
CA ARG A 78 24.47 5.70 8.00
C ARG A 78 23.16 5.47 7.25
N LEU A 79 22.10 5.13 7.96
CA LEU A 79 20.75 5.02 7.43
C LEU A 79 20.10 6.41 7.37
N ILE A 80 19.18 6.63 6.43
CA ILE A 80 18.55 7.94 6.19
C ILE A 80 17.05 7.86 6.48
N PRO A 81 16.61 8.22 7.71
CA PRO A 81 15.19 8.39 8.00
C PRO A 81 14.59 9.51 7.15
N VAL A 82 13.58 9.18 6.35
CA VAL A 82 12.90 10.15 5.47
C VAL A 82 11.45 10.40 5.89
N ALA A 83 10.80 9.42 6.51
CA ALA A 83 9.41 9.54 6.92
C ALA A 83 9.03 8.59 8.06
N VAL A 84 7.87 8.83 8.68
CA VAL A 84 7.22 7.92 9.62
C VAL A 84 5.86 7.49 9.07
N ARG A 85 5.38 6.31 9.48
CA ARG A 85 4.02 5.83 9.27
C ARG A 85 3.50 5.18 10.54
N ASN A 86 2.17 5.08 10.67
CA ASN A 86 1.49 4.48 11.83
C ASN A 86 1.87 5.13 13.18
N ALA A 87 2.30 6.39 13.15
CA ALA A 87 2.63 7.18 14.33
C ALA A 87 1.35 7.71 14.99
N SER A 88 1.33 7.79 16.33
CA SER A 88 0.27 8.52 17.04
C SER A 88 0.34 10.03 16.76
N PRO A 89 -0.73 10.82 17.02
CA PRO A 89 -0.70 12.26 16.75
C PRO A 89 0.47 13.01 17.40
N ALA A 90 0.86 12.61 18.62
CA ALA A 90 2.04 13.18 19.29
C ALA A 90 3.34 12.81 18.56
N GLN A 91 3.49 11.55 18.14
CA GLN A 91 4.65 11.09 17.36
C GLN A 91 4.71 11.72 15.97
N GLN A 92 3.57 11.97 15.33
CA GLN A 92 3.49 12.71 14.06
C GLN A 92 3.97 14.14 14.22
N GLN A 93 3.56 14.84 15.27
CA GLN A 93 4.03 16.20 15.53
C GLN A 93 5.54 16.24 15.74
N MET A 94 6.08 15.33 16.58
CA MET A 94 7.53 15.21 16.76
C MET A 94 8.26 14.90 15.45
N ALA A 95 7.69 14.05 14.59
CA ALA A 95 8.28 13.73 13.30
C ALA A 95 8.33 14.96 12.36
N ILE A 96 7.28 15.78 12.33
CA ILE A 96 7.24 17.04 11.56
C ILE A 96 8.30 18.00 12.06
N ASP A 97 8.40 18.20 13.38
CA ASP A 97 9.39 19.09 14.01
C ASP A 97 10.84 18.63 13.70
N LEU A 98 11.02 17.33 13.43
CA LEU A 98 12.30 16.71 13.06
C LEU A 98 12.50 16.57 11.53
N ASN A 99 11.66 17.22 10.72
CA ASN A 99 11.70 17.22 9.25
C ASN A 99 11.54 15.83 8.60
N LEU A 100 10.73 14.96 9.20
CA LEU A 100 10.33 13.70 8.60
C LEU A 100 8.97 13.85 7.91
N GLY A 101 8.82 13.23 6.74
CA GLY A 101 7.52 13.09 6.10
C GLY A 101 6.57 12.25 6.95
N ILE A 102 5.27 12.52 6.88
CA ILE A 102 4.24 11.63 7.41
C ILE A 102 3.67 10.86 6.23
N LEU A 103 3.87 9.55 6.20
CA LEU A 103 3.24 8.69 5.21
C LEU A 103 1.88 8.24 5.73
N PRO A 104 0.81 8.39 4.93
CA PRO A 104 -0.53 7.99 5.33
C PRO A 104 -0.53 6.48 5.59
N ASN A 105 -1.18 6.08 6.68
CA ASN A 105 -1.48 4.68 6.92
C ASN A 105 -2.55 4.26 5.90
N PRO A 106 -2.26 3.35 4.96
CA PRO A 106 -3.27 2.93 4.00
C PRO A 106 -4.51 2.35 4.69
N SER A 107 -4.42 1.91 5.95
CA SER A 107 -5.46 1.24 6.74
C SER A 107 -6.26 2.12 7.70
N ARG A 108 -5.99 3.43 7.74
CA ARG A 108 -6.78 4.39 8.52
C ARG A 108 -7.09 5.60 7.63
N PRO A 109 -8.33 5.75 7.11
CA PRO A 109 -8.68 6.95 6.39
C PRO A 109 -8.57 8.14 7.36
N GLU A 110 -7.71 9.10 7.03
CA GLU A 110 -7.68 10.39 7.70
C GLU A 110 -9.05 11.04 7.46
N ARG A 111 -9.88 11.06 8.51
CA ARG A 111 -11.08 11.89 8.52
C ARG A 111 -10.63 13.35 8.49
N GLY A 112 -11.19 14.08 7.54
CA GLY A 112 -10.70 15.36 7.05
C GLY A 112 -10.37 16.39 8.12
N ARG A 113 -9.33 17.17 7.85
CA ARG A 113 -9.13 18.48 8.47
C ARG A 113 -9.87 19.52 7.63
N VAL A 114 -11.05 19.89 8.11
CA VAL A 114 -11.57 21.25 7.94
C VAL A 114 -11.60 21.86 9.34
N ALA A 115 -11.03 23.05 9.47
CA ALA A 115 -11.01 23.93 10.65
C ALA A 115 -12.43 24.11 11.24
N GLU A 116 -12.71 24.45 12.50
CA GLU A 116 -11.95 24.96 13.64
C GLU A 116 -12.91 24.93 14.86
N THR A 117 -12.36 24.90 16.08
CA THR A 117 -12.91 25.53 17.32
C THR A 117 -13.94 24.80 18.22
N THR A 118 -13.41 24.41 19.40
CA THR A 118 -13.95 24.55 20.78
C THR A 118 -14.63 23.38 21.53
N SER A 119 -14.05 23.18 22.73
CA SER A 119 -14.53 22.59 24.00
C SER A 119 -14.82 21.09 24.11
N ALA A 120 -13.83 20.37 24.65
CA ALA A 120 -13.83 19.59 25.91
C ALA A 120 -14.96 18.58 26.25
N PRO A 121 -14.63 17.49 26.98
CA PRO A 121 -15.14 16.14 26.74
C PRO A 121 -16.26 15.69 27.69
N PRO A 122 -16.82 14.47 27.49
CA PRO A 122 -16.69 13.52 28.60
C PRO A 122 -16.45 12.04 28.20
N THR A 123 -15.62 11.42 29.05
CA THR A 123 -15.81 10.12 29.72
C THR A 123 -15.80 8.81 28.91
N ILE A 124 -14.70 8.09 29.11
CA ILE A 124 -14.52 6.64 28.94
C ILE A 124 -15.27 5.91 30.07
N PRO A 125 -16.01 4.83 29.78
CA PRO A 125 -15.98 3.66 30.66
C PRO A 125 -15.20 2.48 30.06
N GLN A 126 -14.49 1.84 30.98
CA GLN A 126 -13.49 0.79 30.81
C GLN A 126 -14.08 -0.53 30.26
N GLU A 127 -13.30 -1.11 29.35
CA GLU A 127 -12.84 -2.51 29.33
C GLU A 127 -13.62 -3.53 30.18
N GLU A 128 -14.32 -4.43 29.50
CA GLU A 128 -14.67 -5.75 30.06
C GLU A 128 -14.26 -6.84 29.05
N LEU A 129 -13.43 -7.73 29.56
CA LEU A 129 -12.74 -8.83 28.89
C LEU A 129 -13.68 -10.02 28.68
N ILE A 130 -14.04 -10.36 27.44
CA ILE A 130 -14.56 -11.70 27.09
C ILE A 130 -13.90 -12.20 25.80
N ALA A 131 -13.56 -13.49 25.82
CA ALA A 131 -12.71 -14.30 24.95
C ALA A 131 -13.15 -14.41 23.45
N PRO A 132 -12.37 -15.07 22.58
CA PRO A 132 -12.21 -14.71 21.17
C PRO A 132 -13.43 -15.07 20.34
N ASP A 133 -14.15 -14.05 19.88
CA ASP A 133 -14.97 -14.20 18.70
C ASP A 133 -14.08 -14.00 17.47
N LEU A 134 -14.25 -14.88 16.48
CA LEU A 134 -13.64 -14.79 15.17
C LEU A 134 -14.24 -13.57 14.46
N ALA A 135 -13.84 -12.37 14.88
CA ALA A 135 -14.12 -11.16 14.12
C ALA A 135 -13.42 -11.34 12.76
N PRO A 136 -14.17 -11.39 11.64
CA PRO A 136 -13.52 -11.41 10.33
C PRO A 136 -12.65 -10.17 10.26
N ALA A 137 -11.35 -10.37 9.95
CA ALA A 137 -10.41 -9.31 9.68
C ALA A 137 -11.13 -8.20 8.91
N SER A 138 -11.19 -7.00 9.50
CA SER A 138 -11.98 -5.88 8.99
C SER A 138 -11.78 -5.77 7.48
N ILE A 139 -12.78 -6.20 6.69
CA ILE A 139 -12.70 -6.20 5.24
C ILE A 139 -12.60 -4.73 4.84
N GLY A 140 -11.44 -4.31 4.33
CA GLY A 140 -11.22 -2.93 3.89
C GLY A 140 -12.29 -2.49 2.89
N ALA A 141 -12.63 -1.21 2.89
CA ALA A 141 -13.72 -0.67 2.09
C ALA A 141 -13.47 -0.88 0.57
N THR A 142 -14.34 -1.65 -0.07
CA THR A 142 -14.30 -1.91 -1.52
C THR A 142 -14.31 -0.60 -2.31
N LYS A 143 -13.33 -0.46 -3.22
CA LYS A 143 -13.23 0.68 -4.13
C LYS A 143 -13.95 0.36 -5.43
N ILE A 144 -14.91 1.20 -5.82
CA ILE A 144 -15.67 1.02 -7.07
C ILE A 144 -15.29 2.11 -8.07
N ILE A 145 -14.90 1.71 -9.27
CA ILE A 145 -14.61 2.59 -10.41
C ILE A 145 -15.64 2.33 -11.50
N THR A 146 -16.36 3.36 -11.88
CA THR A 146 -17.41 3.29 -12.91
C THR A 146 -16.95 3.77 -14.28
N GLN A 147 -15.75 4.37 -14.37
CA GLN A 147 -15.19 4.92 -15.60
C GLN A 147 -14.14 3.98 -16.20
N PRO A 148 -13.97 3.96 -17.54
CA PRO A 148 -12.91 3.17 -18.17
C PRO A 148 -11.52 3.56 -17.69
N VAL A 149 -10.67 2.58 -17.38
CA VAL A 149 -9.27 2.79 -17.03
C VAL A 149 -8.43 2.80 -18.30
N ARG A 150 -7.80 3.93 -18.59
CA ARG A 150 -7.09 4.20 -19.85
C ARG A 150 -5.60 3.89 -19.74
N SER A 151 -4.94 3.77 -20.89
CA SER A 151 -3.50 3.52 -20.96
C SER A 151 -2.69 4.53 -20.14
N GLY A 152 -1.70 4.04 -19.40
CA GLY A 152 -0.88 4.85 -18.50
C GLY A 152 -1.53 5.18 -17.16
N GLN A 153 -2.81 4.87 -16.95
CA GLN A 153 -3.46 5.06 -15.65
C GLN A 153 -3.22 3.87 -14.74
N GLN A 154 -3.05 4.16 -13.45
CA GLN A 154 -2.97 3.17 -12.41
C GLN A 154 -4.08 3.41 -11.37
N ILE A 155 -4.87 2.38 -11.09
CA ILE A 155 -5.89 2.39 -10.05
C ILE A 155 -5.47 1.46 -8.92
N VAL A 156 -5.39 2.00 -7.70
CA VAL A 156 -5.01 1.23 -6.51
C VAL A 156 -6.16 1.22 -5.51
N ALA A 157 -6.52 0.03 -5.03
CA ALA A 157 -7.36 -0.19 -3.86
C ALA A 157 -6.48 -0.65 -2.68
N LEU A 158 -6.17 0.30 -1.80
CA LEU A 158 -5.28 0.11 -0.66
C LEU A 158 -5.97 -0.55 0.54
N GLN A 159 -7.28 -0.81 0.48
CA GLN A 159 -8.06 -1.42 1.57
C GLN A 159 -9.15 -2.29 0.95
N GLY A 160 -8.91 -3.59 0.84
CA GLY A 160 -9.92 -4.54 0.34
C GLY A 160 -9.96 -4.67 -1.18
N ASP A 161 -11.17 -4.86 -1.70
CA ASP A 161 -11.42 -5.25 -3.09
C ASP A 161 -11.49 -4.05 -4.03
N LEU A 162 -11.16 -4.29 -5.31
CA LEU A 162 -11.33 -3.31 -6.39
C LEU A 162 -12.39 -3.81 -7.37
N ILE A 163 -13.44 -3.01 -7.57
CA ILE A 163 -14.47 -3.27 -8.57
C ILE A 163 -14.37 -2.24 -9.69
N ILE A 164 -14.25 -2.70 -10.92
CA ILE A 164 -14.28 -1.90 -12.14
C ILE A 164 -15.56 -2.26 -12.91
N LEU A 165 -16.48 -1.30 -13.06
CA LEU A 165 -17.72 -1.45 -13.84
C LEU A 165 -17.54 -1.03 -15.32
N ALA A 166 -16.31 -1.07 -15.82
CA ALA A 166 -15.91 -0.59 -17.14
C ALA A 166 -14.73 -1.39 -17.70
N SER A 167 -14.23 -1.00 -18.87
CA SER A 167 -13.04 -1.62 -19.48
C SER A 167 -11.74 -1.12 -18.87
N VAL A 168 -10.73 -1.99 -18.90
CA VAL A 168 -9.34 -1.70 -18.55
C VAL A 168 -8.51 -1.82 -19.83
N SER A 169 -7.94 -0.71 -20.28
CA SER A 169 -7.26 -0.61 -21.57
C SER A 169 -5.83 -1.19 -21.54
N PRO A 170 -5.22 -1.51 -22.69
CA PRO A 170 -3.79 -1.82 -22.76
C PRO A 170 -2.94 -0.71 -22.12
N GLY A 171 -1.89 -1.09 -21.40
CA GLY A 171 -1.03 -0.20 -20.64
C GLY A 171 -1.68 0.45 -19.40
N ALA A 172 -2.95 0.16 -19.10
CA ALA A 172 -3.57 0.49 -17.81
C ALA A 172 -3.18 -0.54 -16.76
N GLU A 173 -3.15 -0.14 -15.49
CA GLU A 173 -2.82 -1.03 -14.38
C GLU A 173 -3.83 -0.88 -13.24
N ILE A 174 -4.29 -2.02 -12.71
CA ILE A 174 -5.21 -2.06 -11.57
C ILE A 174 -4.63 -2.96 -10.48
N LEU A 175 -4.64 -2.47 -9.23
CA LEU A 175 -4.06 -3.15 -8.07
C LEU A 175 -5.05 -3.19 -6.92
N ALA A 176 -5.14 -4.33 -6.23
CA ALA A 176 -5.93 -4.48 -5.03
C ALA A 176 -5.20 -5.30 -3.96
N HIS A 177 -5.41 -4.94 -2.69
CA HIS A 177 -4.92 -5.74 -1.56
C HIS A 177 -5.62 -7.11 -1.46
N ARG A 178 -6.88 -7.21 -1.90
CA ARG A 178 -7.67 -8.44 -1.93
C ARG A 178 -8.12 -8.77 -3.34
N HIS A 179 -9.42 -8.85 -3.61
CA HIS A 179 -9.98 -9.30 -4.88
C HIS A 179 -10.07 -8.17 -5.90
N ILE A 180 -10.02 -8.51 -7.18
CA ILE A 180 -10.29 -7.61 -8.30
C ILE A 180 -11.49 -8.14 -9.07
N HIS A 181 -12.45 -7.28 -9.35
CA HIS A 181 -13.61 -7.58 -10.19
C HIS A 181 -13.63 -6.61 -11.36
N VAL A 182 -13.59 -7.12 -12.59
CA VAL A 182 -13.71 -6.33 -13.82
C VAL A 182 -14.95 -6.76 -14.57
N TYR A 183 -16.03 -6.00 -14.40
CA TYR A 183 -17.28 -6.18 -15.13
C TYR A 183 -17.19 -5.50 -16.50
N GLY A 184 -16.21 -5.93 -17.29
CA GLY A 184 -15.87 -5.40 -18.59
C GLY A 184 -14.72 -6.17 -19.24
N ARG A 185 -14.06 -5.54 -20.22
CA ARG A 185 -12.86 -6.10 -20.86
C ARG A 185 -11.62 -5.77 -20.06
N LEU A 186 -10.87 -6.80 -19.66
CA LEU A 186 -9.58 -6.64 -19.00
C LEU A 186 -8.47 -6.82 -20.03
N ARG A 187 -7.91 -5.73 -20.57
CA ARG A 187 -6.76 -5.75 -21.49
C ARG A 187 -5.46 -5.27 -20.87
N GLY A 188 -5.53 -4.44 -19.83
CA GLY A 188 -4.36 -3.98 -19.09
C GLY A 188 -3.80 -5.03 -18.13
N ARG A 189 -3.10 -4.56 -17.10
CA ARG A 189 -2.50 -5.38 -16.05
C ARG A 189 -3.38 -5.40 -14.80
N ALA A 190 -3.61 -6.58 -14.23
CA ALA A 190 -4.35 -6.74 -12.98
C ALA A 190 -3.52 -7.46 -11.92
N LEU A 191 -3.31 -6.82 -10.77
CA LEU A 191 -2.52 -7.35 -9.66
C LEU A 191 -3.38 -7.40 -8.39
N ALA A 192 -3.85 -8.59 -8.03
CA ALA A 192 -4.61 -8.84 -6.82
C ALA A 192 -3.71 -9.39 -5.71
N GLY A 193 -4.15 -9.26 -4.46
CA GLY A 193 -3.38 -9.76 -3.32
C GLY A 193 -2.01 -9.12 -3.18
N VAL A 194 -1.83 -7.84 -3.54
CA VAL A 194 -0.48 -7.23 -3.67
C VAL A 194 0.33 -7.17 -2.36
N ASN A 195 -0.31 -7.41 -1.21
CA ASN A 195 0.35 -7.57 0.10
C ASN A 195 0.61 -9.05 0.47
N GLY A 196 0.53 -9.96 -0.49
CA GLY A 196 0.74 -11.39 -0.29
C GLY A 196 -0.51 -12.16 0.11
N ASP A 197 -1.72 -11.61 -0.11
CA ASP A 197 -2.97 -12.36 0.08
C ASP A 197 -3.12 -13.40 -1.02
N LYS A 198 -2.85 -14.66 -0.67
CA LYS A 198 -2.91 -15.82 -1.57
C LYS A 198 -4.35 -16.26 -1.86
N GLU A 199 -5.31 -15.86 -1.04
CA GLU A 199 -6.73 -16.15 -1.24
C GLU A 199 -7.40 -15.12 -2.15
N ALA A 200 -6.68 -14.07 -2.53
CA ALA A 200 -7.14 -13.09 -3.50
C ALA A 200 -7.49 -13.74 -4.85
N ARG A 201 -8.44 -13.12 -5.55
CA ARG A 201 -8.98 -13.61 -6.81
C ARG A 201 -9.15 -12.46 -7.79
N ILE A 202 -9.00 -12.76 -9.06
CA ILE A 202 -9.35 -11.84 -10.15
C ILE A 202 -10.55 -12.41 -10.89
N PHE A 203 -11.58 -11.62 -11.06
CA PHE A 203 -12.76 -11.94 -11.83
C PHE A 203 -12.84 -10.97 -13.00
N CYS A 204 -13.10 -11.46 -14.21
CA CYS A 204 -13.39 -10.58 -15.34
C CYS A 204 -14.41 -11.19 -16.30
N GLN A 205 -15.17 -10.34 -16.99
CA GLN A 205 -16.12 -10.79 -18.02
C GLN A 205 -15.46 -11.12 -19.36
N HIS A 206 -14.34 -10.46 -19.69
CA HIS A 206 -13.56 -10.79 -20.89
C HIS A 206 -12.07 -10.71 -20.57
N LEU A 207 -11.39 -11.86 -20.59
CA LEU A 207 -9.95 -11.98 -20.35
C LEU A 207 -9.15 -11.70 -21.64
N ASP A 208 -8.53 -10.53 -21.72
CA ASP A 208 -7.57 -10.17 -22.79
C ASP A 208 -6.30 -9.52 -22.17
N ALA A 209 -5.99 -9.85 -20.91
CA ALA A 209 -5.07 -9.09 -20.05
C ALA A 209 -3.63 -9.15 -20.55
N GLU A 210 -2.88 -8.06 -20.46
CA GLU A 210 -1.42 -8.04 -20.64
C GLU A 210 -0.72 -8.90 -19.57
N LEU A 211 -1.20 -8.80 -18.33
CA LEU A 211 -0.66 -9.51 -17.17
C LEU A 211 -1.74 -9.67 -16.10
N VAL A 212 -1.77 -10.83 -15.46
CA VAL A 212 -2.54 -11.09 -14.25
C VAL A 212 -1.61 -11.60 -13.15
N ALA A 213 -1.80 -11.13 -11.92
CA ALA A 213 -1.00 -11.57 -10.78
C ALA A 213 -1.83 -11.71 -9.50
N ILE A 214 -1.48 -12.72 -8.69
CA ILE A 214 -2.03 -12.95 -7.35
C ILE A 214 -0.87 -13.21 -6.40
N ALA A 215 -0.75 -12.40 -5.34
CA ALA A 215 0.30 -12.55 -4.32
C ALA A 215 1.74 -12.66 -4.87
N GLY A 216 2.04 -11.94 -5.95
CA GLY A 216 3.35 -11.94 -6.61
C GLY A 216 3.57 -13.05 -7.64
N HIS A 217 2.67 -14.03 -7.75
CA HIS A 217 2.68 -15.01 -8.84
C HIS A 217 1.94 -14.41 -10.03
N TYR A 218 2.60 -14.32 -11.19
CA TYR A 218 2.04 -13.68 -12.38
C TYR A 218 2.04 -14.61 -13.59
N GLN A 219 1.15 -14.32 -14.53
CA GLN A 219 1.15 -14.83 -15.90
C GLN A 219 0.98 -13.66 -16.86
N ILE A 220 1.78 -13.68 -17.93
CA ILE A 220 1.68 -12.73 -19.03
C ILE A 220 0.70 -13.24 -20.09
N ASN A 221 0.27 -12.34 -20.97
CA ASN A 221 -0.72 -12.61 -22.01
C ASN A 221 -0.43 -13.88 -22.83
N GLU A 222 0.82 -14.12 -23.18
CA GLU A 222 1.28 -15.26 -23.99
C GLU A 222 1.12 -16.61 -23.27
N GLU A 223 1.06 -16.60 -21.94
CA GLU A 223 0.91 -17.79 -21.10
C GLU A 223 -0.56 -18.09 -20.76
N LEU A 224 -1.48 -17.16 -21.07
CA LEU A 224 -2.90 -17.34 -20.81
C LEU A 224 -3.48 -18.43 -21.75
N PRO A 225 -4.33 -19.33 -21.24
CA PRO A 225 -4.93 -20.37 -22.08
C PRO A 225 -5.79 -19.76 -23.20
N GLU A 226 -5.43 -20.02 -24.46
CA GLU A 226 -6.17 -19.59 -25.65
C GLU A 226 -7.69 -19.85 -25.56
N PRO A 227 -8.19 -21.01 -25.07
CA PRO A 227 -9.62 -21.27 -24.99
C PRO A 227 -10.39 -20.36 -24.01
N LEU A 228 -9.68 -19.64 -23.14
CA LEU A 228 -10.24 -18.76 -22.11
C LEU A 228 -10.15 -17.27 -22.49
N ARG A 229 -9.46 -16.93 -23.58
CA ARG A 229 -9.40 -15.55 -24.08
C ARG A 229 -10.77 -15.01 -24.44
N GLY A 230 -11.01 -13.75 -24.12
CA GLY A 230 -12.28 -13.06 -24.34
C GLY A 230 -13.46 -13.63 -23.53
N LYS A 231 -13.27 -14.66 -22.69
CA LYS A 231 -14.33 -15.27 -21.90
C LYS A 231 -14.38 -14.71 -20.48
N ALA A 232 -15.51 -14.94 -19.83
CA ALA A 232 -15.67 -14.68 -18.41
C ALA A 232 -14.90 -15.74 -17.61
N VAL A 233 -14.04 -15.30 -16.70
CA VAL A 233 -13.15 -16.18 -15.93
C VAL A 233 -13.04 -15.74 -14.47
N GLN A 234 -12.64 -16.68 -13.65
CA GLN A 234 -12.04 -16.46 -12.35
C GLN A 234 -10.59 -16.95 -12.38
N ILE A 235 -9.70 -16.18 -11.75
CA ILE A 235 -8.30 -16.51 -11.54
C ILE A 235 -8.07 -16.60 -10.04
N ALA A 236 -7.46 -17.70 -9.61
CA ALA A 236 -7.08 -17.96 -8.22
C ALA A 236 -5.67 -18.54 -8.16
N LEU A 237 -5.05 -18.50 -6.98
CA LEU A 237 -3.77 -19.17 -6.74
C LEU A 237 -4.02 -20.56 -6.17
N ASP A 238 -3.42 -21.59 -6.75
CA ASP A 238 -3.39 -22.96 -6.22
C ASP A 238 -1.97 -23.50 -6.31
N GLN A 239 -1.44 -24.04 -5.22
CA GLN A 239 -0.07 -24.58 -5.14
C GLN A 239 1.00 -23.70 -5.82
N GLN A 240 0.95 -22.38 -5.58
CA GLN A 240 1.87 -21.37 -6.17
C GLN A 240 1.74 -21.14 -7.69
N ARG A 241 0.67 -21.64 -8.32
CA ARG A 241 0.36 -21.42 -9.73
C ARG A 241 -0.99 -20.73 -9.89
N LEU A 242 -1.09 -19.85 -10.88
CA LEU A 242 -2.37 -19.28 -11.26
C LEU A 242 -3.23 -20.33 -11.95
N VAL A 243 -4.44 -20.54 -11.44
CA VAL A 243 -5.48 -21.39 -12.01
C VAL A 243 -6.56 -20.49 -12.58
N ILE A 244 -6.80 -20.60 -13.88
CA ILE A 244 -7.78 -19.81 -14.62
C ILE A 244 -8.93 -20.74 -15.01
N GLN A 245 -10.14 -20.42 -14.56
CA GLN A 245 -11.34 -21.20 -14.80
C GLN A 245 -12.44 -20.33 -15.42
N PRO A 246 -13.27 -20.87 -16.33
CA PRO A 246 -14.47 -20.19 -16.78
C PRO A 246 -15.36 -19.81 -15.59
N LEU A 247 -15.92 -18.61 -15.63
CA LEU A 247 -16.99 -18.22 -14.73
C LEU A 247 -18.30 -18.75 -15.33
N GLU A 248 -18.76 -19.91 -14.86
CA GLU A 248 -19.96 -20.55 -15.39
C GLU A 248 -21.21 -19.70 -15.10
N THR A 249 -21.74 -19.06 -16.14
CA THR A 249 -23.06 -18.43 -16.07
C THR A 249 -24.11 -19.50 -16.34
N ALA A 250 -24.49 -20.27 -15.32
CA ALA A 250 -25.64 -21.15 -15.40
C ALA A 250 -26.92 -20.31 -15.42
N LEU A 251 -27.30 -19.81 -16.60
CA LEU A 251 -28.67 -19.36 -16.86
C LEU A 251 -29.48 -20.63 -17.18
N ARG A 252 -30.22 -21.12 -16.18
CA ARG A 252 -31.39 -21.97 -16.42
C ARG A 252 -32.61 -21.10 -16.69
#